data_AF-A0A3B5A4D3-F1
#
_entry.id   AF-A0A3B5A4D3-F1
#
_cell.length_a   1.000
_cell.length_b   1.000
_cell.length_c   1.000
_cell.angle_alpha   90.00
_cell.angle_beta   90.00
_cell.angle_gamma   90.00
#
_symmetry.space_group_name_H-M   'P 1'
#
loop_
_entity.id
_entity.type
_entity.pdbx_description
1 polymer ?
#
loop_
_entity_poly.entity_id
_entity_poly.type
_entity_poly.pdbx_seq_one_letter_code
_entity_poly.pdbx_strand_id
1 'polypeptide(L)'
;MKFSLKRNINCLSPKIHQWTFFQENNITLLDHPACSPDLNPVENIWGWMAREVYKSGHQFQTVDALCEAIFTTWSNIPTSLLETLASSMPKRIFEVINNNGGATHY
;
A
#
# COMPACT_ATOMS: atom_id res chain seq x y z
N MET A 1 -11.71 7.66 -10.36
CA MET A 1 -12.04 6.57 -9.41
C MET A 1 -10.95 6.56 -8.35
N LYS A 2 -11.25 6.91 -7.09
CA LYS A 2 -10.28 6.91 -5.98
C LYS A 2 -10.49 5.62 -5.19
N PHE A 3 -9.52 4.71 -5.22
CA PHE A 3 -9.52 3.50 -4.39
C PHE A 3 -8.73 3.77 -3.11
N SER A 4 -9.30 3.42 -1.95
CA SER A 4 -8.61 3.49 -0.66
C SER A 4 -8.48 2.08 -0.09
N LEU A 5 -7.24 1.62 0.06
CA LEU A 5 -6.92 0.37 0.75
C LEU A 5 -6.82 0.66 2.25
N LYS A 6 -7.82 0.21 3.01
CA LYS A 6 -7.75 0.25 4.45
C LYS A 6 -6.83 -0.87 4.93
N ARG A 7 -5.69 -0.53 5.55
CA ARG A 7 -5.11 -1.43 6.56
C ARG A 7 -6.14 -1.52 7.70
N ASN A 8 -6.38 -2.72 8.22
CA ASN A 8 -7.26 -2.94 9.36
C ASN A 8 -6.55 -2.48 10.64
N ILE A 9 -6.33 -1.17 10.76
CA ILE A 9 -5.72 -0.54 11.93
C ILE A 9 -6.88 -0.22 12.87
N ASN A 10 -6.96 -0.93 13.99
CA ASN A 10 -7.90 -0.62 15.07
C ASN A 10 -7.46 0.67 15.78
N CYS A 11 -7.69 1.82 15.16
CA CYS A 11 -7.51 3.12 15.78
C CYS A 11 -8.88 3.79 16.00
N LEU A 12 -9.19 3.97 17.28
CA LEU A 12 -10.23 4.71 18.03
C LEU A 12 -11.02 5.86 17.32
N SER A 13 -11.61 5.60 16.16
CA SER A 13 -12.68 6.42 15.58
C SER A 13 -14.01 5.66 15.68
N PRO A 14 -15.12 6.26 16.13
CA PRO A 14 -16.42 5.62 16.06
C PRO A 14 -16.66 5.26 14.59
N LYS A 15 -16.81 3.96 14.30
CA LYS A 15 -16.96 3.44 12.92
C LYS A 15 -17.97 4.27 12.11
N ILE A 16 -19.00 4.81 12.76
CA ILE A 16 -20.05 5.68 12.22
C ILE A 16 -19.51 6.89 11.45
N HIS A 17 -18.59 7.68 12.02
CA HIS A 17 -18.08 8.91 11.37
C HIS A 17 -17.27 8.63 10.10
N GLN A 18 -16.63 7.47 10.05
CA GLN A 18 -15.81 7.09 8.91
C GLN A 18 -16.67 6.54 7.75
N TRP A 19 -17.72 5.79 8.07
CA TRP A 19 -18.69 5.30 7.08
C TRP A 19 -19.46 6.46 6.42
N THR A 20 -19.91 7.44 7.21
CA THR A 20 -20.59 8.62 6.66
C THR A 20 -19.68 9.42 5.73
N PHE A 21 -18.42 9.62 6.10
CA PHE A 21 -17.45 10.31 5.25
C PHE A 21 -17.27 9.62 3.89
N PHE A 22 -17.15 8.29 3.85
CA PHE A 22 -16.99 7.58 2.58
C PHE A 22 -18.24 7.65 1.69
N GLN A 23 -19.43 7.59 2.30
CA GLN A 23 -20.70 7.76 1.57
C GLN A 23 -20.83 9.18 1.00
N GLU A 24 -20.59 10.20 1.81
CA GLU A 24 -20.66 11.62 1.39
C GLU A 24 -19.68 11.95 0.27
N ASN A 25 -18.50 11.30 0.25
CA ASN A 25 -17.46 11.52 -0.75
C ASN A 25 -17.52 10.56 -1.94
N ASN A 26 -18.56 9.70 -2.04
CA ASN A 26 -18.69 8.68 -3.08
C ASN A 26 -17.44 7.78 -3.23
N ILE A 27 -16.84 7.39 -2.09
CA ILE A 27 -15.67 6.52 -2.04
C ILE A 27 -16.15 5.07 -1.90
N THR A 28 -15.91 4.26 -2.91
CA THR A 28 -16.15 2.82 -2.86
C THR A 28 -15.00 2.14 -2.11
N LEU A 29 -15.34 1.43 -1.03
CA LEU A 29 -14.39 0.58 -0.32
C LEU A 29 -14.29 -0.78 -1.00
N LEU A 30 -13.07 -1.29 -1.11
CA LEU A 30 -12.83 -2.66 -1.52
C LEU A 30 -12.88 -3.57 -0.28
N ASP A 31 -13.63 -4.66 -0.36
CA ASP A 31 -13.61 -5.69 0.68
C ASP A 31 -12.25 -6.39 0.65
N HIS A 32 -11.42 -6.07 1.63
CA HIS A 32 -10.07 -6.61 1.76
C HIS A 32 -10.03 -7.67 2.88
N PRO A 33 -9.56 -8.90 2.59
CA PRO A 33 -9.48 -9.95 3.60
C PRO A 33 -8.46 -9.60 4.69
N ALA A 34 -8.72 -10.08 5.91
CA ALA A 34 -7.79 -9.90 7.02
C ALA A 34 -6.47 -10.64 6.73
N CYS A 35 -5.36 -10.12 7.28
CA CYS A 35 -4.04 -10.76 7.21
C CYS A 35 -3.53 -11.06 5.79
N SER A 36 -3.92 -10.28 4.78
CA SER A 36 -3.53 -10.49 3.37
C SER A 36 -2.64 -9.35 2.83
N PRO A 37 -1.41 -9.18 3.35
CA PRO A 37 -0.51 -8.12 2.90
C PRO A 37 -0.11 -8.27 1.42
N ASP A 38 -0.11 -9.49 0.92
CA ASP A 38 0.15 -9.86 -0.47
C ASP A 38 -0.92 -9.32 -1.44
N LEU A 39 -2.13 -9.04 -0.94
CA LEU A 39 -3.19 -8.34 -1.67
C LEU A 39 -3.15 -6.81 -1.52
N ASN A 40 -2.12 -6.25 -0.85
CA ASN A 40 -1.98 -4.82 -0.62
C ASN A 40 -0.75 -4.26 -1.36
N PRO A 41 -0.90 -3.71 -2.59
CA PRO A 41 0.22 -3.22 -3.38
C PRO A 41 1.05 -2.12 -2.72
N VAL A 42 0.52 -1.43 -1.71
CA VAL A 42 1.28 -0.41 -0.96
C VAL A 42 2.48 -1.03 -0.25
N GLU A 43 2.42 -2.30 0.16
CA GLU A 43 3.55 -2.99 0.79
C GLU A 43 4.73 -3.10 -0.19
N ASN A 44 4.45 -3.33 -1.48
CA ASN A 44 5.49 -3.35 -2.49
C ASN A 44 6.08 -1.94 -2.76
N ILE A 45 5.27 -0.88 -2.62
CA ILE A 45 5.75 0.51 -2.68
C ILE A 45 6.70 0.78 -1.51
N TRP A 46 6.34 0.42 -0.28
CA TRP A 46 7.22 0.60 0.88
C TRP A 46 8.54 -0.17 0.71
N GLY A 47 8.47 -1.41 0.23
CA GLY A 47 9.66 -2.20 -0.07
C GLY A 47 10.52 -1.58 -1.17
N TRP A 48 9.93 -0.97 -2.20
CA TRP A 48 10.68 -0.23 -3.23
C TRP A 48 11.32 1.04 -2.67
N MET A 49 10.58 1.84 -1.91
CA MET A 49 11.10 3.06 -1.30
C MET A 49 12.27 2.78 -0.36
N ALA A 50 12.16 1.75 0.49
CA ALA A 50 13.26 1.38 1.39
C ALA A 50 14.54 1.02 0.60
N ARG A 51 14.40 0.27 -0.51
CA ARG A 51 15.54 -0.06 -1.38
C ARG A 51 16.15 1.17 -2.05
N GLU A 52 15.34 2.14 -2.44
CA GLU A 52 15.83 3.35 -3.10
C GLU A 52 16.45 4.34 -2.11
N VAL A 53 15.86 4.51 -0.92
CA VAL A 53 16.40 5.37 0.15
C VAL A 53 17.76 4.87 0.65
N TYR A 54 17.91 3.56 0.83
CA TYR A 54 19.15 2.92 1.32
C TYR A 54 20.03 2.35 0.20
N LYS A 55 19.83 2.81 -1.04
CA LYS A 55 20.55 2.32 -2.22
C LYS A 55 22.06 2.43 -2.02
N SER A 56 22.79 1.42 -2.48
CA SER A 56 24.24 1.33 -2.33
C SER A 56 24.73 1.36 -0.87
N GLY A 57 23.87 0.98 0.09
CA GLY A 57 24.20 0.96 1.50
C GLY A 57 24.26 2.33 2.16
N HIS A 58 23.70 3.37 1.53
CA HIS A 58 23.69 4.73 2.07
C HIS A 58 23.11 4.78 3.49
N GLN A 59 23.74 5.54 4.39
CA GLN A 59 23.33 5.69 5.78
C GLN A 59 23.13 7.17 6.11
N PHE A 60 22.16 7.46 6.95
CA PHE A 60 21.83 8.82 7.37
C PHE A 60 22.34 9.07 8.80
N GLN A 61 22.91 10.25 9.02
CA GLN A 61 23.43 10.65 10.34
C GLN A 61 22.38 11.38 11.20
N THR A 62 21.32 11.89 10.58
CA THR A 62 20.25 12.63 11.25
C THR A 62 18.89 12.17 10.77
N VAL A 63 17.88 12.34 11.63
CA VAL A 63 16.48 12.07 11.29
C VAL A 63 16.01 13.00 10.17
N ASP A 64 16.43 14.27 10.18
CA ASP A 64 16.02 15.24 9.16
C ASP A 64 16.50 14.84 7.75
N ALA A 65 17.75 14.38 7.63
CA ALA A 65 18.28 13.93 6.35
C ALA A 65 17.55 12.66 5.85
N LEU A 66 17.21 11.74 6.75
CA LEU A 66 16.41 10.56 6.41
C LEU A 66 14.99 10.97 5.95
N CYS A 67 14.35 11.89 6.67
CA CYS A 67 13.04 12.42 6.29
C CYS A 67 13.06 13.06 4.90
N GLU A 68 14.04 13.91 4.61
CA GLU A 68 14.21 14.54 3.30
C GLU A 68 14.37 13.51 2.19
N ALA A 69 15.19 12.47 2.41
CA ALA A 69 15.37 11.38 1.46
C ALA A 69 14.07 10.61 1.22
N ILE A 70 13.32 10.29 2.29
CA ILE A 70 12.01 9.61 2.17
C ILE A 70 11.02 10.44 1.34
N PHE A 71 10.89 11.75 1.62
CA PHE A 71 9.99 12.63 0.87
C PHE A 71 10.42 12.80 -0.59
N THR A 72 11.73 12.90 -0.83
CA THR A 72 12.30 12.94 -2.17
C THR A 72 12.00 11.65 -2.93
N THR A 73 12.24 10.49 -2.33
CA THR A 73 11.94 9.19 -2.95
C THR A 73 10.44 9.02 -3.20
N TRP A 74 9.58 9.40 -2.26
CA TRP A 74 8.12 9.37 -2.43
C TRP A 74 7.66 10.19 -3.64
N SER A 75 8.21 11.40 -3.78
CA SER A 75 7.87 12.31 -4.89
C SER A 75 8.36 11.81 -6.24
N ASN A 76 9.34 10.90 -6.25
CA ASN A 76 9.96 10.32 -7.44
C ASN A 76 9.55 8.87 -7.69
N ILE A 77 8.46 8.38 -7.09
CA ILE A 77 7.93 7.05 -7.39
C ILE A 77 7.59 6.98 -8.89
N PRO A 78 8.18 6.02 -9.65
CA PRO A 78 7.89 5.91 -11.07
C PRO A 78 6.43 5.55 -11.33
N THR A 79 5.77 6.26 -12.24
CA THR A 79 4.40 5.93 -12.66
C THR A 79 4.29 4.51 -13.17
N SER A 80 5.32 4.01 -13.88
CA SER A 80 5.39 2.64 -14.38
C SER A 80 5.35 1.58 -13.26
N LEU A 81 5.93 1.88 -12.09
CA LEU A 81 5.84 1.01 -10.92
C LEU A 81 4.40 0.95 -10.40
N LEU A 82 3.73 2.11 -10.30
CA LEU A 82 2.34 2.20 -9.85
C LEU A 82 1.40 1.45 -10.81
N GLU A 83 1.58 1.64 -12.11
CA GLU A 83 0.81 0.95 -13.16
C GLU A 83 1.02 -0.57 -13.11
N THR A 84 2.27 -1.01 -12.94
CA THR A 84 2.61 -2.44 -12.81
C THR A 84 1.94 -3.06 -11.58
N LEU A 85 1.99 -2.38 -10.44
CA LEU A 85 1.38 -2.83 -9.20
C LEU A 85 -0.14 -2.90 -9.31
N ALA A 86 -0.77 -1.86 -9.85
CA ALA A 86 -2.22 -1.84 -10.07
C ALA A 86 -2.65 -2.97 -11.04
N SER A 87 -1.92 -3.16 -12.13
CA SER A 87 -2.20 -4.18 -13.14
C SER A 87 -1.97 -5.61 -12.63
N SER A 88 -1.19 -5.78 -11.56
CA SER A 88 -0.96 -7.10 -10.94
C SER A 88 -2.13 -7.62 -10.09
N MET A 89 -3.06 -6.74 -9.69
CA MET A 89 -4.13 -7.11 -8.75
C MET A 89 -5.02 -8.27 -9.21
N PRO A 90 -5.48 -8.35 -10.47
CA PRO A 90 -6.26 -9.50 -10.94
C PRO A 90 -5.51 -10.83 -10.78
N LYS A 91 -4.19 -10.83 -11.04
CA LYS A 91 -3.35 -12.02 -10.89
C LYS A 91 -3.18 -12.43 -9.42
N ARG A 92 -2.95 -11.47 -8.52
CA ARG A 92 -2.88 -11.73 -7.07
C ARG A 92 -4.17 -12.37 -6.54
N ILE A 93 -5.32 -11.82 -6.93
CA ILE A 93 -6.63 -12.36 -6.56
C ILE A 93 -6.81 -13.79 -7.09
N PHE A 94 -6.43 -14.03 -8.35
CA PHE A 94 -6.49 -15.36 -8.95
C PHE A 94 -5.63 -16.38 -8.19
N GLU A 95 -4.43 -16.00 -7.77
CA GLU A 95 -3.56 -16.88 -6.97
C GLU A 95 -4.13 -17.17 -5.59
N VAL A 96 -4.74 -16.19 -4.90
CA VAL A 96 -5.43 -16.44 -3.62
C VAL A 96 -6.57 -17.45 -3.82
N ILE A 97 -7.34 -17.33 -4.89
CA ILE A 97 -8.42 -18.28 -5.21
C ILE A 97 -7.83 -19.69 -5.43
N ASN A 98 -6.78 -19.79 -6.24
CA ASN A 98 -6.11 -21.06 -6.54
C ASN A 98 -5.48 -21.70 -5.30
N ASN A 99 -5.01 -20.88 -4.35
CA ASN A 99 -4.43 -21.32 -3.08
C ASN A 99 -5.48 -21.50 -1.98
N ASN A 100 -6.78 -21.49 -2.33
CA ASN A 100 -7.90 -21.64 -1.38
C ASN A 100 -7.85 -20.65 -0.21
N GLY A 101 -7.48 -19.39 -0.47
CA GLY A 101 -7.30 -18.36 0.56
C GLY A 101 -5.91 -18.33 1.20
N GLY A 102 -5.00 -19.22 0.77
CA GLY A 102 -3.61 -19.24 1.20
C GLY A 102 -2.76 -18.11 0.60
N ALA A 103 -1.55 -17.95 1.14
CA ALA A 103 -0.61 -16.91 0.73
C ALA A 103 -0.21 -17.00 -0.74
N THR A 104 0.03 -15.85 -1.37
CA THR A 104 0.62 -15.76 -2.72
C THR A 104 2.12 -15.47 -2.65
N HIS A 105 2.77 -15.37 -3.81
CA HIS A 105 4.20 -15.07 -3.90
C HIS A 105 4.53 -13.56 -3.84
N TYR A 106 3.53 -12.71 -3.61
CA TYR A 106 3.60 -11.25 -3.72
C TYR A 106 3.91 -10.50 -2.42
#